data_AF-A0A388PR60-F1
#
_entry.id   AF-A0A388PR60-F1
#
_cell.length_a   1.000
_cell.length_b   1.000
_cell.length_c   1.000
_cell.angle_alpha   90.00
_cell.angle_beta   90.00
_cell.angle_gamma   90.00
#
_symmetry.space_group_name_H-M   'P 1'
#
loop_
_entity.id
_entity.type
_entity.pdbx_description
1 polymer ?
#
loop_
_entity_poly.entity_id
_entity_poly.type
_entity_poly.pdbx_seq_one_letter_code
_entity_poly.pdbx_strand_id
1 'polypeptide(L)'
;MHYRAPQEVIAAKTNYYFPVAKPLPHKDVDYPWVGMTYALGEKTFGVVEIDHPANPRGTRWSAYRDYARFGAYPRANLKKGETLSLKYRFLVARGGLVATEVIQAEQAAFTG
;
A
#
# COMPACT_ATOMS: atom_id res chain seq x y z
N MET A 1 -5.72 3.67 3.31
CA MET A 1 -5.08 4.53 4.34
C MET A 1 -3.80 5.10 3.72
N HIS A 2 -3.06 6.03 4.31
CA HIS A 2 -1.83 6.54 3.68
C HIS A 2 -0.61 6.37 4.57
N TYR A 3 0.40 5.71 4.03
CA TYR A 3 1.74 5.70 4.60
C TYR A 3 2.55 6.89 4.09
N ARG A 4 3.28 7.54 5.01
CA ARG A 4 4.20 8.62 4.72
C ARG A 4 5.53 8.35 5.41
N ALA A 5 6.57 8.13 4.62
CA ALA A 5 7.93 8.11 5.13
C ALA A 5 8.38 9.51 5.62
N PRO A 6 9.46 9.60 6.41
CA PRO A 6 10.10 10.87 6.77
C PRO A 6 10.45 11.73 5.55
N GLN A 7 10.71 13.03 5.75
CA GLN A 7 10.95 13.93 4.63
C GLN A 7 12.36 13.79 4.03
N GLU A 8 13.28 13.22 4.80
CA GLU A 8 14.70 13.01 4.51
C GLU A 8 14.97 11.81 3.60
N VAL A 9 13.92 11.26 2.98
CA VAL A 9 14.06 10.13 2.04
C VAL A 9 14.84 10.55 0.81
N ILE A 10 15.61 9.61 0.27
CA ILE A 10 16.25 9.77 -1.03
C ILE A 10 15.18 9.43 -2.08
N ALA A 11 14.46 10.44 -2.58
CA ALA A 11 13.30 10.27 -3.45
C ALA A 11 13.56 9.36 -4.67
N ALA A 12 14.72 9.52 -5.31
CA ALA A 12 15.13 8.70 -6.46
C ALA A 12 15.29 7.20 -6.14
N LYS A 13 15.29 6.80 -4.87
CA LYS A 13 15.35 5.41 -4.39
C LYS A 13 14.01 4.89 -3.88
N THR A 14 12.90 5.54 -4.27
CA THR A 14 11.55 5.05 -4.01
C THR A 14 11.12 4.13 -5.15
N ASN A 15 10.72 2.90 -4.83
CA ASN A 15 10.13 1.97 -5.79
C ASN A 15 8.76 1.49 -5.29
N TYR A 16 7.87 1.19 -6.22
CA TYR A 16 6.54 0.66 -5.94
C TYR A 16 6.37 -0.74 -6.51
N TYR A 17 5.60 -1.55 -5.80
CA TYR A 17 5.38 -2.95 -6.09
C TYR A 17 3.89 -3.26 -6.07
N PHE A 18 3.47 -4.08 -7.02
CA PHE A 18 2.07 -4.41 -7.26
C PHE A 18 1.91 -5.91 -7.45
N PRO A 19 0.73 -6.48 -7.17
CA PRO A 19 0.46 -7.91 -7.30
C PRO A 19 0.32 -8.40 -8.75
N VAL A 20 0.51 -7.51 -9.73
CA VAL A 20 0.36 -7.80 -11.17
C VAL A 20 1.61 -7.37 -11.93
N ALA A 21 1.91 -8.06 -13.03
CA ALA A 21 3.15 -7.83 -13.79
C ALA A 21 3.21 -6.48 -14.53
N LYS A 22 2.06 -5.93 -14.94
CA LYS A 22 1.95 -4.67 -15.70
C LYS A 22 0.90 -3.77 -15.05
N PRO A 23 1.16 -3.24 -13.84
CA PRO A 23 0.20 -2.42 -13.13
C PRO A 23 -0.01 -1.10 -13.89
N LEU A 24 -1.24 -0.60 -13.88
CA LEU A 24 -1.58 0.74 -14.33
C LEU A 24 -2.08 1.55 -13.13
N PRO A 25 -1.19 2.14 -12.30
CA PRO A 25 -1.57 2.76 -11.02
C PRO A 25 -2.61 3.89 -11.11
N HIS A 26 -2.74 4.50 -12.29
CA HIS A 26 -3.72 5.56 -12.56
C HIS A 26 -5.09 5.05 -13.02
N LYS A 27 -5.22 3.76 -13.34
CA LYS A 27 -6.42 3.15 -13.92
C LYS A 27 -6.93 1.98 -13.11
N ASP A 28 -6.02 1.09 -12.72
CA ASP A 28 -6.34 -0.10 -11.95
C ASP A 28 -6.89 0.29 -10.58
N VAL A 29 -7.84 -0.50 -10.13
CA VAL A 29 -8.48 -0.35 -8.83
C VAL A 29 -8.34 -1.64 -8.06
N ASP A 30 -8.49 -1.53 -6.75
CA ASP A 30 -8.73 -2.65 -5.86
C ASP A 30 -7.62 -3.71 -5.86
N TYR A 31 -6.36 -3.27 -5.93
CA TYR A 31 -5.25 -4.18 -5.65
C TYR A 31 -5.36 -4.73 -4.22
N PRO A 32 -5.17 -6.04 -4.02
CA PRO A 32 -5.21 -6.65 -2.68
C PRO A 32 -4.09 -6.17 -1.77
N TRP A 33 -2.97 -5.72 -2.34
CA TRP A 33 -1.90 -5.06 -1.62
C TRP A 33 -1.11 -4.15 -2.55
N VAL A 34 -0.42 -3.17 -1.98
CA VAL A 34 0.59 -2.36 -2.67
C VAL A 34 1.82 -2.25 -1.80
N GLY A 35 2.99 -2.38 -2.41
CA GLY A 35 4.28 -2.29 -1.75
C GLY A 35 5.05 -1.03 -2.14
N MET A 36 5.93 -0.60 -1.24
CA MET A 36 6.87 0.48 -1.48
C MET A 36 8.20 0.15 -0.80
N THR A 37 9.31 0.43 -1.47
CA THR A 37 10.62 0.54 -0.80
C THR A 37 11.11 1.97 -0.88
N TYR A 38 11.83 2.42 0.15
CA TYR A 38 12.48 3.73 0.16
C TYR A 38 13.80 3.66 0.93
N ALA A 39 14.70 4.61 0.64
CA ALA A 39 15.96 4.77 1.35
C ALA A 39 15.93 6.00 2.27
N LEU A 40 16.47 5.84 3.48
CA LEU A 40 16.69 6.87 4.48
C LEU A 40 18.15 6.81 4.94
N GLY A 41 18.97 7.72 4.43
CA GLY A 41 20.42 7.62 4.53
C GLY A 41 20.92 6.32 3.88
N GLU A 42 21.67 5.52 4.64
CA GLU A 42 22.20 4.22 4.21
C GLU A 42 21.23 3.04 4.42
N LYS A 43 20.06 3.29 5.03
CA LYS A 43 19.09 2.25 5.34
C LYS A 43 18.01 2.18 4.27
N THR A 44 17.63 0.97 3.89
CA THR A 44 16.46 0.70 3.05
C THR A 44 15.34 0.12 3.89
N PHE A 45 14.11 0.52 3.61
CA PHE A 45 12.90 -0.01 4.23
C PHE A 45 11.92 -0.47 3.16
N GLY A 46 11.15 -1.50 3.47
CA GLY A 46 10.00 -1.94 2.69
C GLY A 46 8.73 -1.85 3.51
N VAL A 47 7.66 -1.41 2.85
CA VAL A 47 6.33 -1.26 3.44
C VAL A 47 5.33 -1.85 2.48
N VAL A 48 4.42 -2.66 2.98
CA VAL A 48 3.28 -3.20 2.22
C VAL A 48 2.01 -2.80 2.94
N GLU A 49 1.05 -2.21 2.22
CA GLU A 49 -0.32 -2.00 2.69
C GLU A 49 -1.21 -3.06 2.03
N ILE A 50 -1.88 -3.87 2.84
CA ILE A 50 -2.83 -4.91 2.42
C ILE A 50 -4.24 -4.39 2.64
N ASP A 51 -5.08 -4.50 1.61
CA ASP A 51 -6.48 -4.14 1.62
C ASP A 51 -7.36 -5.35 1.95
N HIS A 52 -8.34 -5.17 2.84
CA HIS A 52 -9.31 -6.21 3.13
C HIS A 52 -10.47 -6.14 2.11
N PRO A 53 -10.96 -7.26 1.55
CA PRO A 53 -12.07 -7.27 0.60
C PRO A 53 -13.42 -6.76 1.16
N ALA A 54 -13.47 -6.44 2.45
CA ALA A 54 -14.64 -5.84 3.10
C ALA A 54 -14.64 -4.31 2.99
N ASN A 55 -13.53 -3.72 2.54
CA ASN A 55 -13.45 -2.31 2.23
C ASN A 55 -14.26 -1.99 0.96
N PRO A 56 -14.67 -0.72 0.78
CA PRO A 56 -15.38 -0.31 -0.42
C PRO A 56 -14.60 -0.60 -1.71
N ARG A 57 -15.32 -1.05 -2.73
CA ARG A 57 -14.78 -1.32 -4.07
C ARG A 57 -14.54 -0.03 -4.86
N GLY A 58 -13.72 -0.13 -5.92
CA GLY A 58 -13.27 1.02 -6.69
C GLY A 58 -12.17 1.82 -5.98
N THR A 59 -11.45 1.19 -5.07
CA THR A 59 -10.32 1.76 -4.34
C THR A 59 -9.18 2.04 -5.30
N ARG A 60 -8.74 3.29 -5.38
CA ARG A 60 -7.55 3.69 -6.16
C ARG A 60 -6.34 3.73 -5.26
N TRP A 61 -5.17 3.50 -5.84
CA TRP A 61 -3.91 3.51 -5.10
C TRP A 61 -3.01 4.64 -5.56
N SER A 62 -2.59 5.50 -4.63
CA SER A 62 -1.56 6.49 -4.92
C SER A 62 -0.19 5.86 -4.70
N ALA A 63 0.35 5.17 -5.69
CA ALA A 63 1.66 4.51 -5.59
C ALA A 63 2.51 4.76 -6.85
N TYR A 64 2.81 6.03 -7.10
CA TYR A 64 3.49 6.48 -8.31
C TYR A 64 4.35 7.73 -8.09
N ARG A 65 4.46 8.22 -6.85
CA ARG A 65 5.15 9.48 -6.53
C ARG A 65 6.56 9.20 -6.01
N ASP A 66 7.53 10.03 -6.33
CA ASP A 66 8.93 9.78 -5.99
C ASP A 66 9.29 10.03 -4.51
N TYR A 67 8.42 10.65 -3.71
CA TYR A 67 8.73 11.07 -2.33
C TYR A 67 8.22 10.12 -1.23
N ALA A 68 8.26 8.80 -1.48
CA ALA A 68 7.97 7.73 -0.52
C ALA A 68 6.64 7.88 0.27
N ARG A 69 5.56 8.19 -0.46
CA ARG A 69 4.20 8.15 0.09
C ARG A 69 3.33 7.25 -0.75
N PHE A 70 2.49 6.46 -0.10
CA PHE A 70 1.49 5.71 -0.82
C PHE A 70 0.27 5.36 0.01
N GLY A 71 -0.77 4.93 -0.69
CA GLY A 71 -1.83 4.14 -0.08
C GLY A 71 -3.17 4.25 -0.77
N ALA A 72 -4.17 3.70 -0.10
CA ALA A 72 -5.50 3.42 -0.64
C ALA A 72 -6.49 4.58 -0.48
N TYR A 73 -7.19 4.91 -1.57
CA TYR A 73 -8.31 5.84 -1.68
C TYR A 73 -9.61 5.07 -2.00
N PRO A 74 -10.29 4.51 -0.98
CA PRO A 74 -11.57 3.83 -1.18
C PRO A 74 -12.69 4.81 -1.52
N ARG A 75 -13.65 4.37 -2.33
CA ARG A 75 -14.82 5.16 -2.69
C ARG A 75 -16.06 4.61 -2.01
N ALA A 76 -16.65 5.40 -1.11
CA ALA A 76 -17.93 5.08 -0.46
C ALA A 76 -18.81 6.31 -0.39
N ASN A 77 -20.13 6.10 -0.48
CA ASN A 77 -21.11 7.12 -0.16
C ASN A 77 -21.50 6.94 1.31
N LEU A 78 -21.34 7.99 2.11
CA LEU A 78 -21.68 8.01 3.53
C LEU A 78 -22.75 9.05 3.78
N LYS A 79 -23.84 8.66 4.44
CA LYS A 79 -24.84 9.58 4.94
C LYS A 79 -24.39 10.21 6.25
N LYS A 80 -25.00 11.33 6.61
CA LYS A 80 -24.75 11.99 7.90
C LYS A 80 -25.02 11.01 9.05
N GLY A 81 -24.01 10.77 9.88
CA GLY A 81 -24.09 9.89 11.05
C GLY A 81 -23.67 8.43 10.78
N GLU A 82 -23.42 8.05 9.53
CA GLU A 82 -22.87 6.72 9.23
C GLU A 82 -21.36 6.68 9.51
N THR A 83 -20.87 5.51 9.92
CA THR A 83 -19.44 5.23 10.10
C THR A 83 -18.96 4.30 8.99
N LEU A 84 -17.85 4.64 8.37
CA LEU A 84 -17.13 3.75 7.47
C LEU A 84 -15.94 3.14 8.21
N SER A 85 -16.03 1.83 8.49
CA SER A 85 -14.90 1.08 9.00
C SER A 85 -14.05 0.56 7.85
N LEU A 86 -12.78 0.91 7.84
CA LEU A 86 -11.81 0.43 6.86
C LEU A 86 -10.79 -0.47 7.56
N LYS A 87 -10.44 -1.56 6.90
CA LYS A 87 -9.52 -2.59 7.40
C LYS A 87 -8.30 -2.66 6.49
N TYR A 88 -7.15 -2.26 7.01
CA TYR A 88 -5.87 -2.38 6.32
C TYR A 88 -4.85 -3.05 7.25
N ARG A 89 -3.89 -3.77 6.67
CA ARG A 89 -2.74 -4.31 7.39
C ARG A 89 -1.44 -3.78 6.79
N PHE A 90 -0.48 -3.45 7.65
CA PHE A 90 0.84 -3.01 7.21
C PHE A 90 1.89 -4.07 7.56
N LEU A 91 2.71 -4.42 6.56
CA LEU A 91 3.95 -5.15 6.78
C LEU A 91 5.10 -4.16 6.61
N VAL A 92 5.96 -4.03 7.63
CA VAL A 92 7.10 -3.11 7.61
C VAL A 92 8.36 -3.90 7.89
N ALA A 93 9.34 -3.77 7.01
CA ALA A 93 10.62 -4.47 7.12
C ALA A 93 11.81 -3.54 6.84
N ARG A 94 12.93 -3.86 7.47
CA ARG A 94 14.23 -3.25 7.16
C ARG A 94 14.94 -4.10 6.10
N GLY A 95 15.64 -3.45 5.18
CA GLY A 95 16.44 -4.10 4.15
C GLY A 95 15.74 -4.22 2.79
N GLY A 96 14.44 -3.97 2.71
CA GLY A 96 13.69 -4.04 1.46
C GLY A 96 12.26 -4.53 1.67
N LEU A 97 11.57 -4.80 0.56
CA LEU A 97 10.25 -5.41 0.58
C LEU A 97 10.35 -6.84 1.12
N VAL A 98 9.37 -7.25 1.92
CA VAL A 98 9.20 -8.67 2.27
C VAL A 98 8.93 -9.50 1.01
N ALA A 99 9.27 -10.77 1.05
CA ALA A 99 9.05 -11.69 -0.07
C ALA A 99 7.55 -11.80 -0.41
N THR A 100 7.23 -11.95 -1.70
CA THR A 100 5.84 -11.98 -2.19
C THR A 100 5.02 -13.09 -1.53
N GLU A 101 5.64 -14.23 -1.25
CA GLU A 101 5.02 -15.38 -0.58
C GLU A 101 4.58 -15.03 0.85
N VAL A 102 5.38 -14.22 1.55
CA VAL A 102 5.04 -13.70 2.88
C VAL A 102 3.86 -12.73 2.79
N ILE A 103 3.86 -11.84 1.78
CA ILE A 103 2.75 -10.92 1.55
C ILE A 103 1.45 -11.70 1.30
N GLN A 104 1.50 -12.74 0.46
CA GLN A 104 0.35 -13.57 0.14
C GLN A 104 -0.16 -14.34 1.36
N ALA A 105 0.74 -14.90 2.18
CA ALA A 105 0.37 -15.59 3.41
C ALA A 105 -0.30 -14.64 4.41
N GLU A 106 0.26 -13.45 4.61
CA GLU A 106 -0.31 -12.42 5.48
C GLU A 106 -1.64 -11.88 4.96
N GLN A 107 -1.77 -11.72 3.65
CA GLN A 107 -3.04 -11.36 3.02
C GLN A 107 -4.08 -12.43 3.30
N ALA A 108 -3.79 -13.71 3.02
CA ALA A 108 -4.72 -14.80 3.26
C ALA A 108 -5.17 -14.86 4.73
N ALA A 109 -4.23 -14.76 5.67
CA ALA A 109 -4.51 -14.75 7.11
C ALA A 109 -5.28 -13.51 7.58
N PHE A 110 -5.20 -12.40 6.85
CA PHE A 110 -5.94 -11.18 7.17
C PHE A 110 -7.37 -11.17 6.62
N THR A 111 -7.60 -11.86 5.50
CA THR A 111 -8.87 -11.82 4.76
C THR A 111 -9.76 -13.04 4.93
N GLY A 112 -9.22 -14.13 5.49
CA GLY A 112 -9.97 -15.34 5.89
C GLY A 112 -10.44 -15.27 7.33
#